data_AF-A0AAE0J4L2-F1
#
_entry.id   AF-A0AAE0J4L2-F1
#
_cell.length_a   1.000
_cell.length_b   1.000
_cell.length_c   1.000
_cell.angle_alpha   90.00
_cell.angle_beta   90.00
_cell.angle_gamma   90.00
#
_symmetry.space_group_name_H-M   'P 1'
#
loop_
_entity.id
_entity.type
_entity.pdbx_description
1 polymer ?
#
loop_
_entity_poly.entity_id
_entity_poly.type
_entity_poly.pdbx_seq_one_letter_code
_entity_poly.pdbx_strand_id
1 'polypeptide(L)'
;MAMDASALLKSQGWRGKGFSLHPTDSTIGLAKPLMLSRNTDGRGIGQKAHYTSDQWWLDAFDQKLKGLDTTKKGLVTQSTTTGKLDVIASGQPNGKYSGAKGLYSSFVRGEPLVGTVDRLLTDIPGETSSTDATPVPSSRVSREGETKEERQARRIARRRIRKAEKMARKTAKARLKRKAAEKKKAKEKAKKARLAGGETKEERRARRAERRARRAERRERKEAKRRKAGDASARKPDQG
;
A
#
# COMPACT_ATOMS: atom_id res chain seq x y z
N MET A 1 -27.38 1.43 -51.89
CA MET A 1 -26.15 2.07 -52.39
C MET A 1 -25.53 2.87 -51.26
N ALA A 2 -24.32 2.51 -50.82
CA ALA A 2 -23.59 3.31 -49.83
C ALA A 2 -22.90 4.48 -50.54
N MET A 3 -23.10 5.71 -50.04
CA MET A 3 -22.51 6.91 -50.62
C MET A 3 -21.00 6.91 -50.39
N ASP A 4 -20.18 7.02 -51.45
CA ASP A 4 -18.73 7.14 -51.30
C ASP A 4 -18.35 8.57 -50.91
N ALA A 5 -18.28 8.80 -49.60
CA ALA A 5 -17.90 10.09 -49.03
C ALA A 5 -16.51 10.54 -49.49
N SER A 6 -15.60 9.62 -49.82
CA SER A 6 -14.24 9.99 -50.24
C SER A 6 -14.22 10.58 -51.65
N ALA A 7 -15.06 10.08 -52.55
CA ALA A 7 -15.23 10.62 -53.90
C ALA A 7 -15.88 12.02 -53.86
N LEU A 8 -16.91 12.19 -53.02
CA LEU A 8 -17.59 13.47 -52.85
C LEU A 8 -16.65 14.54 -52.28
N LEU A 9 -15.88 14.21 -51.26
CA LEU A 9 -14.91 15.16 -50.69
C LEU A 9 -13.81 15.54 -51.70
N LYS A 10 -13.33 14.58 -52.51
CA LYS A 10 -12.38 14.87 -53.58
C LYS A 10 -12.98 15.78 -54.65
N SER A 11 -14.24 15.57 -55.03
CA SER A 11 -14.94 16.48 -55.96
C SER A 11 -15.09 17.90 -55.41
N GLN A 12 -15.10 18.05 -54.08
CA GLN A 12 -15.12 19.34 -53.39
C GLN A 12 -13.72 19.95 -53.18
N GLY A 13 -12.69 19.38 -53.79
CA GLY A 13 -11.31 19.89 -53.70
C GLY A 13 -10.51 19.38 -52.51
N TRP A 14 -11.00 18.38 -51.76
CA TRP A 14 -10.19 17.75 -50.73
C TRP A 14 -9.05 16.95 -51.35
N ARG A 15 -7.83 17.24 -50.91
CA ARG A 15 -6.57 16.68 -51.45
C ARG A 15 -6.36 15.20 -51.10
N GLY A 16 -7.17 14.65 -50.20
CA GLY A 16 -7.18 13.22 -49.86
C GLY A 16 -6.54 12.89 -48.52
N LYS A 17 -6.31 11.59 -48.30
CA LYS A 17 -5.85 11.03 -47.02
C LYS A 17 -4.50 11.64 -46.62
N GLY A 18 -4.39 12.12 -45.38
CA GLY A 18 -3.18 12.75 -44.86
C GLY A 18 -3.17 14.28 -44.95
N PHE A 19 -4.15 14.87 -45.65
CA PHE A 19 -4.41 16.31 -45.62
C PHE A 19 -5.62 16.60 -44.74
N SER A 20 -5.57 17.73 -44.04
CA SER A 20 -6.74 18.26 -43.34
C SER A 20 -7.82 18.65 -44.36
N LEU A 21 -9.04 18.90 -43.89
CA LEU A 21 -10.12 19.42 -44.72
C LEU A 21 -9.97 20.93 -45.01
N HIS A 22 -8.85 21.54 -44.60
CA HIS A 22 -8.60 22.96 -44.86
C HIS A 22 -8.22 23.17 -46.33
N PRO A 23 -8.74 24.22 -46.99
CA PRO A 23 -8.52 24.44 -48.43
C PRO A 23 -7.05 24.71 -48.78
N THR A 24 -6.32 25.45 -47.95
CA THR A 24 -4.95 25.91 -48.28
C THR A 24 -3.84 25.25 -47.47
N ASP A 25 -4.14 24.82 -46.23
CA ASP A 25 -3.11 24.58 -45.22
C ASP A 25 -3.40 23.33 -44.40
N SER A 26 -2.57 22.32 -44.62
CA SER A 26 -2.67 21.03 -43.92
C SER A 26 -2.26 21.09 -42.45
N THR A 27 -1.71 22.21 -41.98
CA THR A 27 -1.23 22.42 -40.60
C THR A 27 -2.33 22.89 -39.65
N ILE A 28 -3.41 23.47 -40.18
CA ILE A 28 -4.49 24.07 -39.37
C ILE A 28 -5.46 23.00 -38.85
N GLY A 29 -5.66 21.93 -39.62
CA GLY A 29 -6.65 20.90 -39.30
C GLY A 29 -6.06 19.51 -39.03
N LEU A 30 -6.91 18.61 -38.54
CA LEU A 30 -6.53 17.23 -38.25
C LEU A 30 -6.51 16.40 -39.53
N ALA A 31 -5.34 15.87 -39.89
CA ALA A 31 -5.18 14.93 -41.00
C ALA A 31 -5.59 13.48 -40.63
N LYS A 32 -5.59 13.17 -39.33
CA LYS A 32 -5.95 11.84 -38.79
C LYS A 32 -7.09 12.00 -37.78
N PRO A 33 -8.04 11.05 -37.76
CA PRO A 33 -9.13 11.08 -36.79
C PRO A 33 -8.57 10.97 -35.36
N LEU A 34 -9.26 11.60 -34.41
CA LEU A 34 -8.88 11.51 -33.00
C LEU A 34 -9.24 10.12 -32.47
N MET A 35 -8.25 9.44 -31.90
CA MET A 35 -8.50 8.19 -31.21
C MET A 35 -8.97 8.50 -29.79
N LEU A 36 -10.25 8.25 -29.54
CA LEU A 36 -10.88 8.45 -28.24
C LEU A 36 -10.83 7.14 -27.45
N SER A 37 -10.15 7.13 -26.32
CA SER A 37 -10.24 6.03 -25.37
C SER A 37 -11.62 6.06 -24.70
N ARG A 38 -12.48 5.12 -25.04
CA ARG A 38 -13.76 4.93 -24.34
C ARG A 38 -13.57 3.99 -23.17
N ASN A 39 -14.21 4.30 -22.06
CA ASN A 39 -14.29 3.42 -20.92
C ASN A 39 -15.58 2.59 -21.03
N THR A 40 -15.45 1.35 -21.51
CA THR A 40 -16.55 0.39 -21.60
C THR A 40 -16.74 -0.41 -20.32
N ASP A 41 -15.78 -0.33 -19.40
CA ASP A 41 -15.64 -1.27 -18.29
C ASP A 41 -16.32 -0.78 -17.00
N GLY A 42 -17.09 0.31 -17.07
CA GLY A 42 -17.75 0.93 -15.91
C GLY A 42 -16.80 1.55 -14.88
N ARG A 43 -15.48 1.61 -15.14
CA ARG A 43 -14.47 2.08 -14.19
C ARG A 43 -14.50 3.61 -14.02
N GLY A 44 -14.11 4.12 -12.86
CA GLY A 44 -13.99 5.57 -12.67
C GLY A 44 -12.87 6.19 -13.53
N ILE A 45 -13.02 7.47 -13.91
CA ILE A 45 -11.99 8.22 -14.63
C ILE A 45 -10.68 8.21 -13.81
N GLY A 46 -9.58 7.80 -14.43
CA GLY A 46 -8.26 7.73 -13.80
C GLY A 46 -7.93 6.40 -13.12
N GLN A 47 -8.87 5.44 -13.08
CA GLN A 47 -8.58 4.07 -12.65
C GLN A 47 -7.97 3.29 -13.81
N LYS A 48 -6.74 2.81 -13.62
CA LYS A 48 -6.10 1.88 -14.56
C LYS A 48 -6.59 0.47 -14.26
N ALA A 49 -6.71 -0.37 -15.29
CA ALA A 49 -6.88 -1.80 -15.10
C ALA A 49 -5.64 -2.35 -14.38
N HIS A 50 -5.74 -2.52 -13.05
CA HIS A 50 -4.71 -3.13 -12.23
C HIS A 50 -4.95 -4.64 -12.20
N TYR A 51 -4.49 -5.36 -13.23
CA TYR A 51 -4.51 -6.84 -13.23
C TYR A 51 -3.62 -7.48 -12.16
N THR A 52 -2.78 -6.68 -11.49
CA THR A 52 -1.77 -7.15 -10.54
C THR A 52 -2.21 -7.06 -9.08
N SER A 53 -3.34 -6.42 -8.76
CA SER A 53 -3.81 -6.34 -7.36
C SER A 53 -4.27 -7.69 -6.83
N ASP A 54 -4.78 -8.56 -7.70
CA ASP A 54 -5.36 -9.85 -7.29
C ASP A 54 -4.33 -10.97 -7.30
N GLN A 55 -3.10 -10.69 -7.71
CA GLN A 55 -2.02 -11.69 -7.84
C GLN A 55 -1.10 -11.75 -6.63
N TRP A 56 -1.31 -10.91 -5.60
CA TRP A 56 -0.40 -10.88 -4.45
C TRP A 56 -0.45 -12.18 -3.63
N TRP A 57 -1.62 -12.82 -3.53
CA TRP A 57 -1.79 -14.10 -2.85
C TRP A 57 -1.28 -15.26 -3.71
N LEU A 58 -1.47 -15.22 -5.04
CA LEU A 58 -0.92 -16.22 -5.97
C LEU A 58 0.61 -16.23 -5.96
N ASP A 59 1.24 -15.05 -6.03
CA ASP A 59 2.69 -14.91 -5.93
C ASP A 59 3.20 -15.32 -4.53
N ALA A 60 2.43 -15.05 -3.46
CA ALA A 60 2.78 -15.51 -2.12
C ALA A 60 2.65 -17.04 -1.96
N PHE A 61 1.67 -17.65 -2.62
CA PHE A 61 1.46 -19.09 -2.64
C PHE A 61 2.54 -19.82 -3.46
N ASP A 62 2.85 -19.31 -4.66
CA ASP A 62 3.92 -19.82 -5.52
C ASP A 62 5.31 -19.73 -4.85
N GLN A 63 5.56 -18.68 -4.07
CA GLN A 63 6.77 -18.58 -3.25
C GLN A 63 6.87 -19.67 -2.17
N LYS A 64 5.75 -20.14 -1.62
CA LYS A 64 5.75 -21.26 -0.68
C LYS A 64 5.99 -22.59 -1.41
N LEU A 65 5.45 -22.76 -2.61
CA LEU A 65 5.68 -23.95 -3.43
C LEU A 65 7.13 -24.09 -3.90
N LYS A 66 7.78 -22.98 -4.28
CA LYS A 66 9.18 -22.96 -4.70
C LYS A 66 10.17 -23.38 -3.62
N GLY A 67 9.76 -23.35 -2.35
CA GLY A 67 10.56 -23.82 -1.22
C GLY A 67 10.32 -25.28 -0.84
N LEU A 68 9.56 -26.05 -1.63
CA LEU A 68 9.32 -27.47 -1.41
C LEU A 68 10.29 -28.28 -2.27
N ASP A 69 11.37 -28.78 -1.67
CA ASP A 69 12.28 -29.70 -2.33
C ASP A 69 11.72 -31.12 -2.21
N THR A 70 11.30 -31.70 -3.33
CA THR A 70 10.76 -33.08 -3.44
C THR A 70 11.79 -34.08 -4.00
N THR A 71 13.07 -33.71 -4.03
CA THR A 71 14.15 -34.48 -4.64
C THR A 71 14.41 -35.83 -3.97
N LYS A 72 13.90 -36.05 -2.76
CA LYS A 72 13.95 -37.36 -2.07
C LYS A 72 12.55 -37.97 -2.03
N LYS A 73 12.38 -39.14 -2.65
CA LYS A 73 11.12 -39.91 -2.62
C LYS A 73 10.72 -40.15 -1.17
N GLY A 74 9.59 -39.58 -0.76
CA GLY A 74 8.99 -39.79 0.57
C GLY A 74 9.33 -38.76 1.65
N LEU A 75 10.21 -37.77 1.40
CA LEU A 75 10.52 -36.72 2.37
C LEU A 75 10.40 -35.33 1.75
N VAL A 76 9.36 -34.59 2.13
CA VAL A 76 9.16 -33.19 1.71
C VAL A 76 9.90 -32.29 2.68
N THR A 77 11.05 -31.74 2.27
CA THR A 77 11.79 -30.77 3.08
C THR A 77 11.45 -29.36 2.63
N GLN A 78 10.81 -28.58 3.51
CA GLN A 78 10.49 -27.18 3.26
C GLN A 78 11.72 -26.31 3.57
N SER A 79 12.42 -25.84 2.53
CA SER A 79 13.62 -24.99 2.66
C SER A 79 13.28 -23.52 2.94
N THR A 80 12.05 -23.08 2.68
CA THR A 80 11.62 -21.68 2.85
C THR A 80 10.62 -21.53 4.01
N THR A 81 11.13 -21.23 5.21
CA THR A 81 10.31 -20.99 6.42
C THR A 81 9.63 -19.62 6.37
N THR A 82 10.29 -18.59 5.83
CA THR A 82 9.80 -17.19 5.82
C THR A 82 9.34 -16.75 4.43
N GLY A 83 8.12 -16.25 4.30
CA GLY A 83 7.55 -15.82 3.01
C GLY A 83 6.45 -14.78 3.15
N LYS A 84 5.91 -14.26 2.03
CA LYS A 84 4.86 -13.22 2.05
C LYS A 84 3.60 -13.62 2.84
N LEU A 85 3.25 -14.90 2.87
CA LEU A 85 2.15 -15.45 3.69
C LEU A 85 2.45 -15.44 5.20
N ASP A 86 3.72 -15.61 5.57
CA ASP A 86 4.15 -15.63 6.97
C ASP A 86 4.02 -14.25 7.64
N VAL A 87 3.88 -13.19 6.84
CA VAL A 87 3.54 -11.84 7.33
C VAL A 87 2.17 -11.80 8.04
N ILE A 88 1.27 -12.73 7.72
CA ILE A 88 -0.05 -12.86 8.37
C ILE A 88 0.09 -13.59 9.72
N ALA A 89 0.90 -14.66 9.78
CA ALA A 89 1.14 -15.45 10.99
C ALA A 89 2.09 -14.75 11.96
N SER A 90 3.04 -13.95 11.45
CA SER A 90 4.00 -13.23 12.25
C SER A 90 3.29 -12.25 13.18
N GLY A 91 3.59 -12.36 14.48
CA GLY A 91 3.09 -11.44 15.50
C GLY A 91 3.67 -10.02 15.41
N GLN A 92 4.56 -9.77 14.44
CA GLN A 92 5.20 -8.49 14.20
C GLN A 92 4.36 -7.66 13.20
N PRO A 93 3.77 -6.54 13.63
CA PRO A 93 2.89 -5.75 12.80
C PRO A 93 3.70 -4.91 11.79
N ASN A 94 3.98 -5.47 10.62
CA ASN A 94 4.56 -4.71 9.49
C ASN A 94 3.58 -3.69 8.87
N GLY A 95 2.38 -3.51 9.46
CA GLY A 95 1.38 -2.54 9.04
C GLY A 95 0.13 -2.58 9.92
N LYS A 96 -0.73 -1.57 9.79
CA LYS A 96 -1.98 -1.46 10.57
C LYS A 96 -2.97 -2.61 10.34
N TYR A 97 -2.83 -3.31 9.21
CA TYR A 97 -3.67 -4.43 8.78
C TYR A 97 -2.85 -5.70 8.53
N SER A 98 -1.64 -5.78 9.08
CA SER A 98 -0.68 -6.87 8.85
C SER A 98 -0.36 -7.56 10.17
N GLY A 99 -0.23 -8.89 10.14
CA GLY A 99 0.01 -9.74 11.32
C GLY A 99 -1.27 -10.20 12.01
N ALA A 100 -1.13 -11.18 12.91
CA ALA A 100 -2.24 -11.89 13.56
C ALA A 100 -3.24 -10.97 14.29
N LYS A 101 -2.79 -9.81 14.79
CA LYS A 101 -3.65 -8.84 15.49
C LYS A 101 -4.27 -7.79 14.56
N GLY A 102 -3.73 -7.61 13.35
CA GLY A 102 -4.18 -6.60 12.39
C GLY A 102 -5.42 -7.02 11.61
N LEU A 103 -5.50 -8.30 11.22
CA LEU A 103 -6.61 -8.84 10.44
C LEU A 103 -7.92 -8.86 11.26
N TYR A 104 -7.85 -9.29 12.52
CA TYR A 104 -9.01 -9.35 13.40
C TYR A 104 -9.34 -8.04 14.11
N SER A 105 -8.65 -6.94 13.82
CA SER A 105 -8.88 -5.65 14.47
C SER A 105 -10.22 -4.98 14.11
N SER A 106 -10.83 -5.38 12.98
CA SER A 106 -12.12 -4.88 12.51
C SER A 106 -13.30 -5.79 12.87
N PHE A 107 -13.04 -6.98 13.42
CA PHE A 107 -14.07 -7.93 13.80
C PHE A 107 -14.29 -7.89 15.32
N VAL A 108 -15.54 -7.68 15.74
CA VAL A 108 -15.94 -7.87 17.14
C VAL A 108 -16.30 -9.34 17.29
N ARG A 109 -15.69 -10.03 18.26
CA ARG A 109 -16.07 -11.42 18.60
C ARG A 109 -17.48 -11.39 19.18
N GLY A 110 -18.45 -11.90 18.43
CA GLY A 110 -19.83 -12.04 18.91
C GLY A 110 -19.93 -13.07 20.04
N GLU A 111 -21.04 -13.02 20.78
CA GLU A 111 -21.41 -14.09 21.73
C GLU A 111 -21.49 -15.43 20.97
N PRO A 112 -20.89 -16.51 21.51
CA PRO A 112 -21.08 -17.83 20.95
C PRO A 112 -22.56 -18.22 21.11
N LEU A 113 -23.23 -18.57 20.01
CA LEU A 113 -24.56 -19.14 20.08
C LEU A 113 -24.44 -20.53 20.73
N VAL A 114 -24.86 -20.64 21.99
CA VAL A 114 -24.89 -21.90 22.72
C VAL A 114 -25.88 -22.83 22.01
N GLY A 115 -25.34 -23.89 21.39
CA GLY A 115 -26.16 -24.92 20.78
C GLY A 115 -27.01 -25.62 21.83
N THR A 116 -28.25 -25.98 21.49
CA THR A 116 -29.18 -26.64 22.40
C THR A 116 -28.82 -28.10 22.72
N VAL A 117 -27.69 -28.60 22.18
CA VAL A 117 -27.24 -29.98 22.37
C VAL A 117 -26.84 -30.31 23.81
N ASP A 118 -26.41 -29.33 24.62
CA ASP A 118 -26.10 -29.57 26.04
C ASP A 118 -27.36 -29.72 26.93
N ARG A 119 -28.53 -29.25 26.47
CA ARG A 119 -29.79 -29.40 27.23
C ARG A 119 -30.33 -30.82 27.21
N LEU A 120 -29.84 -31.69 26.33
CA LEU A 120 -30.23 -33.10 26.30
C LEU A 120 -29.40 -33.98 27.24
N LEU A 121 -28.29 -33.48 27.80
CA LEU A 121 -27.47 -34.22 28.76
C LEU A 121 -27.81 -33.91 30.23
N THR A 122 -28.66 -32.93 30.52
CA THR A 122 -28.92 -32.50 31.90
C THR A 122 -30.00 -33.31 32.63
N ASP A 123 -30.67 -34.25 31.94
CA ASP A 123 -31.73 -35.10 32.51
C ASP A 123 -31.27 -36.55 32.79
N ILE A 124 -29.96 -36.83 32.78
CA ILE A 124 -29.43 -38.16 33.14
C ILE A 124 -28.59 -38.03 34.43
N PRO A 125 -29.08 -38.53 35.58
CA PRO A 125 -28.28 -38.58 36.79
C PRO A 125 -27.41 -39.83 36.76
N GLY A 126 -26.09 -39.67 36.60
CA GLY A 126 -25.17 -40.77 36.87
C GLY A 126 -23.86 -40.76 36.09
N GLU A 127 -22.78 -40.67 36.86
CA GLU A 127 -21.49 -41.35 36.63
C GLU A 127 -20.41 -40.71 35.72
N THR A 128 -19.51 -39.99 36.41
CA THR A 128 -18.04 -40.08 36.37
C THR A 128 -17.31 -40.16 35.02
N SER A 129 -16.44 -39.18 34.73
CA SER A 129 -14.97 -39.31 34.91
C SER A 129 -14.21 -38.14 34.26
N SER A 130 -13.49 -37.41 35.12
CA SER A 130 -12.23 -36.68 34.95
C SER A 130 -11.54 -36.67 33.57
N THR A 131 -11.13 -35.50 33.07
CA THR A 131 -9.72 -35.01 33.09
C THR A 131 -9.51 -33.81 32.13
N ASP A 132 -8.83 -32.77 32.64
CA ASP A 132 -7.83 -31.90 31.96
C ASP A 132 -8.22 -31.12 30.68
N ALA A 133 -7.94 -29.83 30.45
CA ALA A 133 -7.36 -28.71 31.18
C ALA A 133 -7.72 -27.47 30.34
N THR A 134 -8.48 -26.51 30.89
CA THR A 134 -8.65 -25.17 30.26
C THR A 134 -8.11 -24.13 31.24
N PRO A 135 -7.15 -23.27 30.84
CA PRO A 135 -6.47 -22.39 31.76
C PRO A 135 -7.41 -21.26 32.21
N VAL A 136 -7.60 -21.18 33.52
CA VAL A 136 -8.25 -20.07 34.22
C VAL A 136 -7.40 -18.80 34.02
N PRO A 137 -7.93 -17.69 33.48
CA PRO A 137 -7.20 -16.43 33.49
C PRO A 137 -7.24 -15.84 34.91
N SER A 138 -6.24 -16.19 35.71
CA SER A 138 -5.84 -15.46 36.90
C SER A 138 -5.28 -14.09 36.51
N SER A 139 -6.13 -13.06 36.54
CA SER A 139 -5.73 -11.70 36.92
C SER A 139 -6.97 -10.80 37.12
N ARG A 140 -7.82 -11.12 38.09
CA ARG A 140 -8.61 -10.06 38.73
C ARG A 140 -7.71 -9.38 39.75
N VAL A 141 -6.93 -8.40 39.26
CA VAL A 141 -6.37 -7.39 40.15
C VAL A 141 -7.57 -6.60 40.68
N SER A 142 -7.96 -6.93 41.91
CA SER A 142 -8.84 -6.14 42.75
C SER A 142 -8.30 -4.71 42.79
N ARG A 143 -8.94 -3.81 42.04
CA ARG A 143 -8.77 -2.38 42.29
C ARG A 143 -9.58 -2.07 43.54
N GLU A 144 -8.86 -1.85 44.62
CA GLU A 144 -9.37 -1.17 45.81
C GLU A 144 -10.17 0.08 45.39
N GLY A 145 -11.25 0.34 46.11
CA GLY A 145 -12.30 1.28 45.72
C GLY A 145 -11.81 2.72 45.55
N GLU A 146 -11.47 3.11 44.32
CA GLU A 146 -11.34 4.52 43.95
C GLU A 146 -12.69 5.22 44.20
N THR A 147 -12.70 6.29 45.00
CA THR A 147 -13.90 7.12 45.21
C THR A 147 -14.36 7.73 43.89
N LYS A 148 -15.67 8.00 43.74
CA LYS A 148 -16.25 8.51 42.48
C LYS A 148 -15.55 9.80 41.99
N GLU A 149 -15.01 10.60 42.89
CA GLU A 149 -14.31 11.85 42.60
C GLU A 149 -12.91 11.62 42.00
N GLU A 150 -12.14 10.67 42.55
CA GLU A 150 -10.81 10.32 42.05
C GLU A 150 -10.88 9.75 40.62
N ARG A 151 -11.91 8.94 40.34
CA ARG A 151 -12.19 8.40 39.01
C ARG A 151 -12.52 9.52 37.99
N GLN A 152 -13.22 10.57 38.42
CA GLN A 152 -13.52 11.73 37.57
C GLN A 152 -12.29 12.60 37.33
N ALA A 153 -11.49 12.88 38.37
CA ALA A 153 -10.24 13.63 38.26
C ALA A 153 -9.26 12.96 37.28
N ARG A 154 -9.08 11.64 37.38
CA ARG A 154 -8.26 10.84 36.46
C ARG A 154 -8.75 10.90 35.02
N ARG A 155 -10.07 10.87 34.80
CA ARG A 155 -10.68 10.98 33.46
C ARG A 155 -10.46 12.37 32.84
N ILE A 156 -10.54 13.43 33.64
CA ILE A 156 -10.31 14.81 33.20
C ILE A 156 -8.82 15.03 32.88
N ALA A 157 -7.91 14.57 33.74
CA ALA A 157 -6.46 14.63 33.50
C ALA A 157 -6.08 13.92 32.21
N ARG A 158 -6.57 12.68 32.00
CA ARG A 158 -6.33 11.91 30.77
C ARG A 158 -6.90 12.60 29.52
N ARG A 159 -8.06 13.26 29.64
CA ARG A 159 -8.64 14.07 28.54
C ARG A 159 -7.78 15.30 28.23
N ARG A 160 -7.21 15.98 29.23
CA ARG A 160 -6.32 17.13 29.04
C ARG A 160 -5.02 16.73 28.35
N ILE A 161 -4.37 15.65 28.79
CA ILE A 161 -3.15 15.11 28.16
C ILE A 161 -3.43 14.75 26.69
N ARG A 162 -4.54 14.04 26.42
CA ARG A 162 -4.90 13.65 25.05
C ARG A 162 -5.24 14.86 24.15
N LYS A 163 -5.80 15.93 24.72
CA LYS A 163 -6.03 17.19 24.00
C LYS A 163 -4.70 17.89 23.69
N ALA A 164 -3.78 17.98 24.65
CA ALA A 164 -2.46 18.57 24.46
C ALA A 164 -1.64 17.82 23.39
N GLU A 165 -1.60 16.49 23.44
CA GLU A 165 -0.91 15.65 22.46
C GLU A 165 -1.50 15.83 21.05
N LYS A 166 -2.83 15.88 20.93
CA LYS A 166 -3.51 16.15 19.65
C LYS A 166 -3.14 17.52 19.10
N MET A 167 -3.06 18.55 19.94
CA MET A 167 -2.67 19.90 19.51
C MET A 167 -1.20 19.95 19.09
N ALA A 168 -0.29 19.35 19.86
CA ALA A 168 1.13 19.21 19.49
C ALA A 168 1.32 18.47 18.16
N ARG A 169 0.54 17.41 17.91
CA ARG A 169 0.57 16.69 16.63
C ARG A 169 0.04 17.53 15.47
N LYS A 170 -0.99 18.35 15.70
CA LYS A 170 -1.54 19.27 14.69
C LYS A 170 -0.54 20.36 14.33
N THR A 171 0.10 21.00 15.31
CA THR A 171 1.10 22.05 15.08
C THR A 171 2.34 21.51 14.39
N ALA A 172 2.83 20.32 14.79
CA ALA A 172 3.93 19.64 14.11
C ALA A 172 3.62 19.34 12.64
N LYS A 173 2.41 18.82 12.35
CA LYS A 173 1.96 18.58 10.97
C LYS A 173 1.82 19.87 10.17
N ALA A 174 1.30 20.94 10.76
CA ALA A 174 1.18 22.24 10.10
C ALA A 174 2.57 22.83 9.75
N ARG A 175 3.54 22.71 10.65
CA ARG A 175 4.93 23.14 10.42
C ARG A 175 5.58 22.37 9.27
N LEU A 176 5.39 21.05 9.23
CA LEU A 176 5.88 20.21 8.13
C LEU A 176 5.24 20.57 6.79
N LYS A 177 3.92 20.81 6.76
CA LYS A 177 3.20 21.25 5.55
C LYS A 177 3.70 22.62 5.07
N ARG A 178 3.89 23.58 5.96
CA ARG A 178 4.46 24.91 5.62
C ARG A 178 5.86 24.77 5.00
N LYS A 179 6.77 24.03 5.65
CA LYS A 179 8.12 23.77 5.12
C LYS A 179 8.11 23.07 3.76
N ALA A 180 7.17 22.15 3.53
CA ALA A 180 7.02 21.47 2.25
C ALA A 180 6.50 22.41 1.15
N ALA A 181 5.52 23.27 1.47
CA ALA A 181 4.97 24.25 0.54
C ALA A 181 6.01 25.30 0.14
N GLU A 182 6.80 25.80 1.09
CA GLU A 182 7.90 26.73 0.85
C GLU A 182 8.97 26.12 -0.06
N LYS A 183 9.40 24.88 0.20
CA LYS A 183 10.31 24.14 -0.67
C LYS A 183 9.76 23.94 -2.08
N LYS A 184 8.44 23.75 -2.23
CA LYS A 184 7.81 23.63 -3.55
C LYS A 184 7.83 24.97 -4.29
N LYS A 185 7.44 26.07 -3.62
CA LYS A 185 7.49 27.42 -4.19
C LYS A 185 8.90 27.83 -4.61
N ALA A 186 9.91 27.55 -3.79
CA ALA A 186 11.32 27.82 -4.12
C ALA A 186 11.79 27.02 -5.36
N LYS A 187 11.41 25.74 -5.46
CA LYS A 187 11.73 24.91 -6.65
C LYS A 187 11.05 25.41 -7.91
N GLU A 188 9.81 25.89 -7.82
CA GLU A 188 9.11 26.43 -8.99
C GLU A 188 9.68 27.78 -9.43
N LYS A 189 10.02 28.67 -8.49
CA LYS A 189 10.74 29.92 -8.80
C LYS A 189 12.08 29.63 -9.48
N ALA A 190 12.86 28.70 -8.95
CA ALA A 190 14.13 28.29 -9.56
C ALA A 190 13.93 27.67 -10.95
N LYS A 191 12.88 26.87 -11.16
CA LYS A 191 12.58 26.29 -12.48
C LYS A 191 12.14 27.36 -13.48
N LYS A 192 11.34 28.34 -13.06
CA LYS A 192 10.85 29.44 -13.90
C LYS A 192 12.00 30.38 -14.30
N ALA A 193 12.87 30.75 -13.36
CA ALA A 193 14.08 31.51 -13.65
C ALA A 193 15.00 30.78 -14.66
N ARG A 194 15.13 29.46 -14.55
CA ARG A 194 15.93 28.64 -15.48
C ARG A 194 15.31 28.46 -16.86
N LEU A 195 13.97 28.51 -16.97
CA LEU A 195 13.29 28.47 -18.27
C LEU A 195 13.33 29.82 -18.99
N ALA A 196 13.38 30.92 -18.24
CA ALA A 196 13.50 32.27 -18.78
C ALA A 196 14.92 32.57 -19.31
N GLY A 197 15.95 31.88 -18.82
CA GLY A 197 17.36 32.13 -19.16
C GLY A 197 17.89 31.50 -20.46
N GLY A 198 17.05 30.92 -21.32
CA GLY A 198 17.50 30.42 -22.64
C GLY A 198 18.68 29.45 -22.61
N GLU A 199 18.62 28.37 -21.81
CA GLU A 199 19.71 27.37 -21.71
C GLU A 199 20.11 26.82 -23.11
N THR A 200 21.40 26.87 -23.42
CA THR A 200 21.95 26.30 -24.66
C THR A 200 21.89 24.76 -24.65
N LYS A 201 21.96 24.12 -25.83
CA LYS A 201 21.81 22.66 -25.97
C LYS A 201 22.84 21.86 -25.17
N GLU A 202 24.04 22.41 -24.96
CA GLU A 202 25.13 21.78 -24.21
C GLU A 202 24.91 21.85 -22.69
N GLU A 203 24.48 22.99 -22.16
CA GLU A 203 24.12 23.13 -20.74
C GLU A 203 22.98 22.16 -20.37
N ARG A 204 22.02 21.96 -21.27
CA ARG A 204 20.94 20.98 -21.10
C ARG A 204 21.45 19.54 -21.04
N ARG A 205 22.50 19.20 -21.79
CA ARG A 205 23.14 17.87 -21.78
C ARG A 205 23.95 17.66 -20.51
N ALA A 206 24.79 18.62 -20.12
CA ALA A 206 25.57 18.60 -18.88
C ALA A 206 24.66 18.42 -17.65
N ARG A 207 23.56 19.15 -17.57
CA ARG A 207 22.56 19.03 -16.50
C ARG A 207 21.88 17.65 -16.46
N ARG A 208 21.62 17.05 -17.62
CA ARG A 208 21.03 15.70 -17.70
C ARG A 208 22.03 14.66 -17.19
N ALA A 209 23.32 14.82 -17.50
CA ALA A 209 24.38 13.98 -17.00
C ALA A 209 24.54 14.12 -15.47
N GLU A 210 24.62 15.34 -14.95
CA GLU A 210 24.71 15.62 -13.51
C GLU A 210 23.50 15.03 -12.74
N ARG A 211 22.28 15.19 -13.28
CA ARG A 211 21.07 14.61 -12.67
C ARG A 211 21.09 13.08 -12.70
N ARG A 212 21.70 12.46 -13.70
CA ARG A 212 21.87 11.00 -13.77
C ARG A 212 22.91 10.53 -12.76
N ALA A 213 24.05 11.21 -12.66
CA ALA A 213 25.11 10.93 -11.67
C ALA A 213 24.56 11.00 -10.24
N ARG A 214 23.88 12.10 -9.87
CA ARG A 214 23.26 12.26 -8.54
C ARG A 214 22.20 11.20 -8.23
N ARG A 215 21.51 10.68 -9.25
CA ARG A 215 20.54 9.59 -9.07
C ARG A 215 21.22 8.24 -8.88
N ALA A 216 22.34 8.00 -9.56
CA ALA A 216 23.16 6.80 -9.39
C ALA A 216 23.78 6.77 -7.99
N GLU A 217 24.42 7.84 -7.55
CA GLU A 217 25.01 7.96 -6.20
C GLU A 217 23.96 7.72 -5.09
N ARG A 218 22.74 8.25 -5.27
CA ARG A 218 21.64 8.01 -4.32
C ARG A 218 21.19 6.54 -4.31
N ARG A 219 21.25 5.84 -5.44
CA ARG A 219 20.93 4.40 -5.53
C ARG A 219 22.02 3.58 -4.85
N GLU A 220 23.28 3.87 -5.13
CA GLU A 220 24.43 3.21 -4.49
C GLU A 220 24.41 3.41 -2.98
N ARG A 221 24.18 4.64 -2.49
CA ARG A 221 24.07 4.89 -1.04
C ARG A 221 22.93 4.12 -0.39
N LYS A 222 21.81 3.93 -1.10
CA LYS A 222 20.68 3.11 -0.60
C LYS A 222 21.03 1.63 -0.60
N GLU A 223 21.73 1.17 -1.63
CA GLU A 223 22.15 -0.22 -1.75
C GLU A 223 23.21 -0.57 -0.70
N ALA A 224 24.21 0.29 -0.50
CA ALA A 224 25.19 0.16 0.57
C ALA A 224 24.52 0.11 1.96
N LYS A 225 23.48 0.92 2.19
CA LYS A 225 22.68 0.83 3.42
C LYS A 225 21.93 -0.49 3.56
N ARG A 226 21.37 -1.03 2.46
CA ARG A 226 20.69 -2.33 2.47
C ARG A 226 21.68 -3.48 2.71
N ARG A 227 22.87 -3.42 2.11
CA ARG A 227 23.94 -4.40 2.34
C ARG A 227 24.41 -4.39 3.80
N LYS A 228 24.68 -3.20 4.37
CA LYS A 228 25.03 -3.06 5.79
C LYS A 228 23.92 -3.53 6.74
N ALA A 229 22.65 -3.29 6.40
CA ALA A 229 21.52 -3.78 7.19
C ALA A 229 21.34 -5.30 7.09
N GLY A 230 21.65 -5.91 5.94
CA GLY A 230 21.66 -7.36 5.77
C GLY A 230 22.79 -8.05 6.54
N ASP A 231 24.01 -7.50 6.48
CA ASP A 231 25.18 -8.03 7.21
C ASP A 231 25.03 -7.88 8.73
N ALA A 232 24.48 -6.75 9.21
CA ALA A 232 24.15 -6.57 10.63
C ALA A 232 23.05 -7.53 11.14
N SER A 233 22.19 -8.03 10.23
CA SER A 233 21.20 -9.06 10.55
C SER A 233 21.80 -10.47 10.57
N ALA A 234 22.89 -10.70 9.85
CA ALA A 234 23.58 -12.00 9.78
C ALA A 234 24.61 -12.20 10.91
N ARG A 235 25.13 -11.10 11.49
CA ARG A 235 26.11 -11.12 12.59
C ARG A 235 25.53 -11.14 14.01
N LYS A 236 24.24 -11.43 14.21
CA LYS A 236 23.76 -11.74 15.56
C LYS A 236 23.97 -13.25 15.81
N PRO A 237 25.05 -13.67 16.51
CA PRO A 237 25.15 -15.05 16.95
C PRO A 237 24.01 -15.33 17.92
N ASP A 238 23.38 -16.47 17.70
CA ASP A 238 22.46 -17.13 18.59
C ASP A 238 23.17 -17.33 19.93
N GLN A 239 22.82 -16.53 20.93
CA GLN A 239 23.24 -16.74 22.32
C GLN A 239 22.08 -17.46 23.00
N GLY A 240 22.14 -18.78 22.93
CA GLY A 240 21.49 -19.68 23.87
C GLY A 240 22.38 -19.89 25.09
#